data_AF-A0A7Y5NUW9-F1
#
_entry.id   AF-A0A7Y5NUW9-F1
#
_cell.length_a   1.000
_cell.length_b   1.000
_cell.length_c   1.000
_cell.angle_alpha   90.00
_cell.angle_beta   90.00
_cell.angle_gamma   90.00
#
_symmetry.space_group_name_H-M   'P 1'
#
loop_
_entity.id
_entity.type
_entity.pdbx_description
1 polymer ?
#
loop_
_entity_poly.entity_id
_entity_poly.type
_entity_poly.pdbx_seq_one_letter_code
_entity_poly.pdbx_strand_id
1 'polypeptide(L)'
;MGLEPRRVADWVTLSCVSFRREGRDQANRRLVLFLLRSNSMWPVLGATVDFLHALSMAVWLVGLPLIFWKSRPRLRRAYAIYAIVFIVMNQLSHFVLGECFLTTISRFFWERTPEGGAKNVDEWFTVRIAQAVFDMTPSHRTINILTQILVLLTAAGALYSLAGSGVFSKRGRQPVRS
;
A
#
# COMPACT_ATOMS: atom_id res chain seq x y z
N MET A 1 54.56 13.31 36.63
CA MET A 1 53.56 13.58 35.58
C MET A 1 52.36 12.68 35.83
N GLY A 2 51.37 13.17 36.57
CA GLY A 2 50.14 12.44 36.88
C GLY A 2 48.95 13.27 36.42
N LEU A 3 48.27 12.81 35.36
CA LEU A 3 47.05 13.46 34.88
C LEU A 3 45.87 12.94 35.70
N GLU A 4 45.30 13.86 36.47
CA GLU A 4 44.14 13.67 37.34
C GLU A 4 42.92 13.11 36.57
N PRO A 5 42.39 11.93 36.94
CA PRO A 5 41.30 11.25 36.24
C PRO A 5 39.94 11.97 36.31
N ARG A 6 39.83 13.07 37.09
CA ARG A 6 38.59 13.83 37.24
C ARG A 6 38.24 14.71 36.03
N ARG A 7 39.19 15.00 35.13
CA ARG A 7 38.98 15.96 34.02
C ARG A 7 38.36 15.35 32.76
N VAL A 8 38.21 14.03 32.66
CA VAL A 8 37.73 13.34 31.44
C VAL A 8 36.20 13.16 31.45
N ALA A 9 35.56 13.11 32.62
CA ALA A 9 34.12 12.89 32.74
C ALA A 9 33.28 14.08 32.23
N ASP A 10 33.76 15.31 32.44
CA ASP A 10 33.03 16.53 32.07
C ASP A 10 32.94 16.77 30.54
N TRP A 11 33.94 16.30 29.78
CA TRP A 11 33.97 16.46 28.32
C TRP A 11 32.94 15.57 27.60
N VAL A 12 32.64 14.40 28.15
CA VAL A 12 31.66 13.47 27.55
C VAL A 12 30.24 13.98 27.76
N THR A 13 29.95 14.59 28.91
CA THR A 13 28.60 15.11 29.21
C THR A 13 28.27 16.35 28.39
N LEU A 14 29.23 17.26 28.21
CA LEU A 14 29.04 18.47 27.37
C LEU A 14 28.84 18.13 25.89
N SER A 15 29.53 17.11 25.37
CA SER A 15 29.38 16.68 23.97
C SER A 15 28.00 16.07 23.67
N CYS A 16 27.43 15.30 24.61
CA CYS A 16 26.10 14.72 24.45
C CYS A 16 24.97 15.77 24.48
N VAL A 17 25.11 16.84 25.26
CA VAL A 17 24.08 17.89 25.36
C VAL A 17 24.10 18.80 24.12
N SER A 18 25.27 19.12 23.58
CA SER A 18 25.38 19.95 22.37
C SER A 18 24.87 19.24 21.12
N PHE A 19 25.15 17.93 20.96
CA PHE A 19 24.64 17.12 19.84
C PHE A 19 23.09 17.01 19.84
N ARG A 20 22.47 16.97 21.03
CA ARG A 20 21.00 16.88 21.17
C ARG A 20 20.28 18.21 20.89
N ARG A 21 20.98 19.36 20.95
CA ARG A 21 20.39 20.68 20.66
C ARG A 21 20.47 21.02 19.17
N GLU A 22 21.60 20.72 18.53
CA GLU A 22 21.81 20.89 17.07
C GLU A 22 20.80 20.07 16.24
N GLY A 23 20.49 18.85 16.66
CA GLY A 23 19.56 17.97 15.93
C GLY A 23 18.10 18.43 15.93
N ARG A 24 17.65 19.15 16.97
CA ARG A 24 16.25 19.63 17.06
C ARG A 24 16.01 20.89 16.22
N ASP A 25 16.97 21.80 16.18
CA ASP A 25 16.86 23.01 15.38
C ASP A 25 16.99 22.71 13.88
N GLN A 26 17.78 21.70 13.51
CA GLN A 26 17.86 21.22 12.13
C GLN A 26 16.57 20.49 11.69
N ALA A 27 15.95 19.70 12.57
CA ALA A 27 14.68 19.04 12.29
C ALA A 27 13.52 20.04 12.09
N ASN A 28 13.41 21.05 12.97
CA ASN A 28 12.37 22.07 12.85
C ASN A 28 12.56 22.97 11.62
N ARG A 29 13.80 23.33 11.26
CA ARG A 29 14.07 24.08 10.01
C ARG A 29 13.74 23.28 8.76
N ARG A 30 13.98 21.97 8.76
CA ARG A 30 13.57 21.09 7.65
C ARG A 30 12.06 20.97 7.55
N LEU A 31 11.34 20.88 8.68
CA LEU A 31 9.88 20.81 8.70
C LEU A 31 9.25 22.12 8.20
N VAL A 32 9.77 23.27 8.64
CA VAL A 32 9.27 24.59 8.21
C VAL A 32 9.62 24.87 6.73
N LEU A 33 10.79 24.48 6.25
CA LEU A 33 11.12 24.59 4.82
C LEU A 33 10.32 23.61 3.95
N PHE A 34 10.03 22.40 4.45
CA PHE A 34 9.14 21.43 3.78
C PHE A 34 7.70 21.95 3.69
N LEU A 35 7.23 22.66 4.72
CA LEU A 35 5.91 23.29 4.75
C LEU A 35 5.85 24.58 3.90
N LEU A 36 6.94 25.37 3.84
CA LEU A 36 6.98 26.63 3.06
C LEU A 36 7.27 26.41 1.57
N ARG A 37 7.88 25.28 1.20
CA ARG A 37 8.19 24.90 -0.20
C ARG A 37 7.15 23.96 -0.83
N SER A 38 5.95 23.88 -0.25
CA SER A 38 4.86 23.00 -0.69
C SER A 38 4.02 23.56 -1.85
N ASN A 39 4.52 24.51 -2.66
CA ASN A 39 3.81 24.95 -3.88
C ASN A 39 3.91 23.94 -5.04
N SER A 40 4.50 22.77 -4.81
CA SER A 40 4.49 21.66 -5.75
C SER A 40 3.30 20.75 -5.38
N MET A 41 2.22 20.74 -6.15
CA MET A 41 1.09 19.81 -5.92
C MET A 41 1.48 18.33 -6.19
N TRP A 42 2.62 18.11 -6.84
CA TRP A 42 3.10 16.80 -7.30
C TRP A 42 3.34 15.77 -6.19
N PRO A 43 4.00 16.08 -5.06
CA PRO A 43 4.19 15.14 -3.96
C PRO A 43 2.85 14.74 -3.31
N VAL A 44 1.91 15.68 -3.22
CA VAL A 44 0.55 15.42 -2.68
C VAL A 44 -0.18 14.46 -3.61
N LEU A 45 -0.07 14.64 -4.93
CA LEU A 45 -0.65 13.72 -5.92
C LEU A 45 -0.03 12.32 -5.83
N GLY A 46 1.31 12.22 -5.77
CA GLY A 46 2.00 10.93 -5.57
C GLY A 46 1.54 10.22 -4.30
N ALA A 47 1.52 10.93 -3.17
CA ALA A 47 1.05 10.40 -1.89
C ALA A 47 -0.44 9.99 -1.93
N THR A 48 -1.29 10.75 -2.64
CA THR A 48 -2.71 10.43 -2.80
C THR A 48 -2.91 9.16 -3.61
N VAL A 49 -2.14 8.97 -4.68
CA VAL A 49 -2.18 7.74 -5.49
C VAL A 49 -1.69 6.54 -4.69
N ASP A 50 -0.60 6.70 -3.94
CA ASP A 50 -0.10 5.67 -3.03
C ASP A 50 -1.16 5.29 -1.99
N PHE A 51 -1.84 6.29 -1.40
CA PHE A 51 -2.92 6.08 -0.43
C PHE A 51 -4.12 5.36 -1.06
N LEU A 52 -4.55 5.75 -2.26
CA LEU A 52 -5.64 5.10 -2.98
C LEU A 52 -5.30 3.65 -3.34
N HIS A 53 -4.06 3.39 -3.73
CA HIS A 53 -3.58 2.04 -4.00
C HIS A 53 -3.61 1.18 -2.73
N ALA A 54 -3.08 1.71 -1.62
CA ALA A 54 -3.09 1.05 -0.32
C ALA A 54 -4.51 0.75 0.16
N LEU A 55 -5.40 1.74 0.04
CA LEU A 55 -6.80 1.61 0.42
C LEU A 55 -7.50 0.54 -0.42
N SER A 56 -7.22 0.49 -1.73
CA SER A 56 -7.79 -0.53 -2.61
C SER A 56 -7.32 -1.94 -2.21
N MET A 57 -6.03 -2.11 -1.92
CA MET A 57 -5.50 -3.39 -1.41
C MET A 57 -6.12 -3.77 -0.08
N ALA A 58 -6.29 -2.81 0.85
CA ALA A 58 -6.91 -3.04 2.14
C ALA A 58 -8.39 -3.44 2.00
N VAL A 59 -9.15 -2.75 1.16
CA VAL A 59 -10.56 -3.07 0.87
C VAL A 59 -10.69 -4.47 0.26
N TRP A 60 -9.78 -4.84 -0.64
CA TRP A 60 -9.74 -6.19 -1.20
C TRP A 60 -9.41 -7.25 -0.15
N LEU A 61 -8.41 -7.03 0.72
CA LEU A 61 -8.08 -7.95 1.81
C LEU A 61 -9.23 -8.13 2.80
N VAL A 62 -9.83 -7.02 3.26
CA VAL A 62 -10.95 -7.03 4.21
C VAL A 62 -12.22 -7.59 3.58
N GLY A 63 -12.38 -7.47 2.27
CA GLY A 63 -13.52 -8.01 1.56
C GLY A 63 -13.45 -9.52 1.32
N LEU A 64 -12.28 -10.17 1.41
CA LEU A 64 -12.17 -11.63 1.34
C LEU A 64 -13.05 -12.35 2.38
N PRO A 65 -12.95 -12.07 3.70
CA PRO A 65 -13.84 -12.67 4.69
C PRO A 65 -15.31 -12.27 4.47
N LEU A 66 -15.57 -11.10 3.86
CA LEU A 66 -16.92 -10.66 3.53
C LEU A 66 -17.59 -11.55 2.47
N ILE A 67 -16.84 -12.20 1.57
CA ILE A 67 -17.39 -13.17 0.62
C ILE A 67 -18.04 -14.35 1.35
N PHE A 68 -17.42 -14.80 2.44
CA PHE A 68 -17.91 -15.94 3.22
C PHE A 68 -19.08 -15.57 4.14
N TRP A 69 -19.35 -14.29 4.34
CA TRP A 69 -20.43 -13.83 5.20
C TRP A 69 -21.79 -13.94 4.49
N LYS A 70 -22.61 -14.92 4.91
CA LYS A 70 -23.93 -15.22 4.31
C LYS A 70 -25.01 -14.15 4.47
N SER A 71 -24.89 -13.24 5.43
CA SER A 71 -25.98 -12.37 5.88
C SER A 71 -26.33 -11.22 4.93
N ARG A 72 -25.46 -10.87 3.96
CA ARG A 72 -25.67 -9.69 3.08
C ARG A 72 -25.39 -9.98 1.60
N PRO A 73 -26.34 -10.55 0.84
CA PRO A 73 -26.13 -10.93 -0.57
C PRO A 73 -25.86 -9.74 -1.50
N ARG A 74 -26.42 -8.55 -1.21
CA ARG A 74 -26.19 -7.33 -2.01
C ARG A 74 -24.74 -6.85 -1.90
N LEU A 75 -24.19 -6.78 -0.68
CA LEU A 75 -22.79 -6.41 -0.46
C LEU A 75 -21.84 -7.40 -1.13
N ARG A 76 -22.13 -8.70 -1.02
CA ARG A 76 -21.32 -9.75 -1.67
C ARG A 76 -21.24 -9.56 -3.18
N ARG A 77 -22.35 -9.22 -3.84
CA ARG A 77 -22.38 -8.98 -5.29
C ARG A 77 -21.59 -7.74 -5.68
N ALA A 78 -21.78 -6.63 -4.96
CA ALA A 78 -21.02 -5.40 -5.20
C ALA A 78 -19.51 -5.63 -5.01
N TYR A 79 -19.14 -6.33 -3.92
CA TYR A 79 -17.75 -6.68 -3.64
C TYR A 79 -17.17 -7.63 -4.70
N ALA A 80 -17.92 -8.64 -5.15
CA ALA A 80 -17.46 -9.55 -6.20
C ALA A 80 -17.16 -8.81 -7.51
N ILE A 81 -18.01 -7.86 -7.92
CA ILE A 81 -17.78 -7.02 -9.10
C ILE A 81 -16.51 -6.17 -8.90
N TYR A 82 -16.40 -5.50 -7.74
CA TYR A 82 -15.21 -4.73 -7.39
C TYR A 82 -13.93 -5.58 -7.46
N ALA A 83 -13.92 -6.76 -6.83
CA ALA A 83 -12.76 -7.64 -6.78
C ALA A 83 -12.37 -8.15 -8.19
N ILE A 84 -13.34 -8.50 -9.05
CA ILE A 84 -13.07 -8.90 -10.43
C ILE A 84 -12.44 -7.76 -11.21
N VAL A 85 -13.04 -6.56 -11.18
CA VAL A 85 -12.52 -5.38 -11.88
C VAL A 85 -11.11 -5.05 -11.39
N PHE A 86 -10.90 -5.08 -10.06
CA PHE A 86 -9.61 -4.83 -9.45
C PHE A 86 -8.54 -5.83 -9.91
N ILE A 87 -8.85 -7.13 -9.89
CA ILE A 87 -7.93 -8.19 -10.37
C ILE A 87 -7.63 -8.02 -11.85
N VAL A 88 -8.64 -7.78 -12.69
CA VAL A 88 -8.45 -7.61 -14.14
C VAL A 88 -7.58 -6.39 -14.43
N MET A 89 -7.85 -5.24 -13.80
CA MET A 89 -7.00 -4.06 -13.95
C MET A 89 -5.56 -4.32 -13.46
N ASN A 90 -5.40 -5.01 -12.33
CA ASN A 90 -4.08 -5.33 -11.80
C ASN A 90 -3.28 -6.24 -12.74
N GLN A 91 -3.90 -7.30 -13.26
CA GLN A 91 -3.25 -8.24 -14.19
C GLN A 91 -2.96 -7.58 -15.54
N LEU A 92 -3.90 -6.80 -16.08
CA LEU A 92 -3.71 -6.08 -17.34
C LEU A 92 -2.57 -5.07 -17.21
N SER A 93 -2.50 -4.36 -16.09
CA SER A 93 -1.39 -3.46 -15.81
C SER A 93 -0.06 -4.19 -15.75
N HIS A 94 0.00 -5.31 -15.01
CA HIS A 94 1.23 -6.08 -14.91
C HIS A 94 1.69 -6.63 -16.26
N PHE A 95 0.74 -6.97 -17.15
CA PHE A 95 1.02 -7.44 -18.49
C PHE A 95 1.56 -6.33 -19.41
N VAL A 96 0.99 -5.12 -19.34
CA VAL A 96 1.37 -4.00 -20.23
C VAL A 96 2.60 -3.24 -19.72
N LEU A 97 2.66 -2.98 -18.41
CA LEU A 97 3.66 -2.11 -17.78
C LEU A 97 4.74 -2.89 -17.02
N GLY A 98 4.55 -4.18 -16.76
CA GLY A 98 5.43 -4.97 -15.90
C GLY A 98 5.24 -4.71 -14.39
N GLU A 99 4.44 -3.71 -14.03
CA GLU A 99 4.13 -3.28 -12.66
C GLU A 99 2.68 -2.81 -12.53
N CYS A 100 2.24 -2.46 -11.30
CA CYS A 100 0.90 -1.94 -11.07
C CYS A 100 0.74 -0.50 -11.58
N PHE A 101 -0.37 -0.21 -12.24
CA PHE A 101 -0.63 1.06 -12.93
C PHE A 101 -0.60 2.24 -11.97
N LEU A 102 -1.14 2.05 -10.76
CA LEU A 102 -1.10 3.06 -9.70
C LEU A 102 0.33 3.33 -9.24
N THR A 103 1.19 2.31 -9.21
CA THR A 103 2.62 2.47 -8.92
C THR A 103 3.31 3.27 -10.02
N THR A 104 3.03 2.96 -11.30
CA THR A 104 3.57 3.72 -12.43
C THR A 104 3.14 5.19 -12.39
N ILE A 105 1.86 5.47 -12.10
CA ILE A 105 1.37 6.84 -11.92
C ILE A 105 2.05 7.53 -10.74
N SER A 106 2.19 6.83 -9.62
CA SER A 106 2.88 7.37 -8.43
C SER A 106 4.32 7.74 -8.79
N ARG A 107 5.08 6.81 -9.41
CA ARG A 107 6.44 7.04 -9.90
C ARG A 107 6.49 8.26 -10.84
N PHE A 108 5.55 8.36 -11.78
CA PHE A 108 5.45 9.49 -12.71
C PHE A 108 5.22 10.85 -12.03
N PHE A 109 4.52 10.89 -10.89
CA PHE A 109 4.38 12.10 -10.08
C PHE A 109 5.63 12.39 -9.23
N TRP A 110 6.26 11.35 -8.69
CA TRP A 110 7.50 11.48 -7.91
C TRP A 110 8.68 11.98 -8.76
N GLU A 111 8.81 11.49 -10.00
CA GLU A 111 9.83 11.92 -10.96
C GLU A 111 9.71 13.41 -11.34
N ARG A 112 8.50 13.99 -11.28
CA ARG A 112 8.27 15.42 -11.52
C ARG A 112 8.56 16.31 -10.33
N THR A 113 8.95 15.75 -9.20
CA THR A 113 9.25 16.53 -7.99
C THR A 113 10.67 17.11 -8.09
N PRO A 114 10.83 18.44 -8.14
CA PRO A 114 12.10 19.10 -8.49
C PRO A 114 13.24 18.91 -7.48
N GLU A 115 13.00 18.35 -6.29
CA GLU A 115 14.01 18.18 -5.23
C GLU A 115 14.58 16.75 -5.09
N GLY A 116 14.40 15.86 -6.07
CA GLY A 116 14.88 14.47 -5.94
C GLY A 116 14.12 13.70 -4.85
N GLY A 117 12.80 13.94 -4.78
CA GLY A 117 11.90 13.62 -3.67
C GLY A 117 11.71 12.15 -3.29
N ALA A 118 12.42 11.21 -3.92
CA ALA A 118 12.59 9.88 -3.36
C ALA A 118 13.94 9.34 -3.83
N LYS A 119 14.95 9.30 -2.96
CA LYS A 119 16.20 8.58 -3.25
C LYS A 119 16.00 7.07 -3.44
N ASN A 120 14.80 6.56 -3.14
CA ASN A 120 14.37 5.18 -3.34
C ASN A 120 13.05 5.13 -4.15
N VAL A 121 13.02 5.69 -5.37
CA VAL A 121 11.80 5.63 -6.24
C VAL A 121 11.48 4.18 -6.67
N ASP A 122 12.47 3.30 -6.66
CA ASP A 122 12.31 1.93 -7.17
C ASP A 122 11.77 0.93 -6.16
N GLU A 123 11.67 1.31 -4.88
CA GLU A 123 11.12 0.43 -3.86
C GLU A 123 9.59 0.49 -3.86
N TRP A 124 8.96 -0.69 -3.88
CA TRP A 124 7.51 -0.80 -3.90
C TRP A 124 6.92 -0.13 -2.65
N PHE A 125 5.76 0.51 -2.78
CA PHE A 125 5.07 1.14 -1.66
C PHE A 125 4.90 0.19 -0.45
N THR A 126 4.61 -1.08 -0.72
CA THR A 126 4.50 -2.12 0.30
C THR A 126 5.80 -2.37 1.04
N VAL A 127 6.96 -2.23 0.37
CA VAL A 127 8.28 -2.30 1.02
C VAL A 127 8.47 -1.11 1.94
N ARG A 128 8.12 0.12 1.49
CA ARG A 128 8.23 1.33 2.33
C ARG A 128 7.35 1.26 3.57
N ILE A 129 6.10 0.77 3.44
CA ILE A 129 5.23 0.55 4.60
C ILE A 129 5.74 -0.59 5.48
N ALA A 130 6.14 -1.72 4.90
CA ALA A 130 6.64 -2.85 5.67
C ALA A 130 7.91 -2.49 6.44
N GLN A 131 8.79 -1.70 5.85
CA GLN A 131 9.98 -1.17 6.50
C GLN A 131 9.60 -0.14 7.57
N ALA A 132 8.65 0.76 7.30
CA ALA A 132 8.22 1.75 8.29
C ALA A 132 7.50 1.14 9.50
N VAL A 133 6.74 0.06 9.32
CA VAL A 133 5.90 -0.56 10.36
C VAL A 133 6.61 -1.72 11.04
N PHE A 134 7.30 -2.57 10.28
CA PHE A 134 7.87 -3.84 10.75
C PHE A 134 9.39 -3.90 10.68
N ASP A 135 10.06 -2.87 10.13
CA ASP A 135 11.50 -2.86 9.87
C ASP A 135 11.98 -4.08 9.06
N MET A 136 11.12 -4.55 8.13
CA MET A 136 11.38 -5.71 7.27
C MET A 136 11.34 -5.32 5.79
N THR A 137 12.31 -5.83 5.01
CA THR A 137 12.34 -5.75 3.54
C THR A 137 11.80 -7.04 2.93
N PRO A 138 10.52 -7.08 2.51
CA PRO A 138 9.94 -8.28 1.95
C PRO A 138 10.58 -8.63 0.60
N SER A 139 10.92 -9.91 0.40
CA SER A 139 11.42 -10.41 -0.88
C SER A 139 10.33 -10.30 -1.97
N HIS A 140 10.70 -9.83 -3.17
CA HIS A 140 9.79 -9.78 -4.33
C HIS A 140 9.13 -11.13 -4.63
N ARG A 141 9.83 -12.25 -4.39
CA ARG A 141 9.25 -13.59 -4.56
C ARG A 141 8.06 -13.82 -3.63
N THR A 142 8.17 -13.41 -2.37
CA THR A 142 7.11 -13.57 -1.38
C THR A 142 5.86 -12.79 -1.78
N ILE A 143 6.03 -11.55 -2.25
CA ILE A 143 4.91 -10.72 -2.69
C ILE A 143 4.21 -11.34 -3.90
N ASN A 144 4.97 -11.86 -4.86
CA ASN A 144 4.39 -12.52 -6.03
C ASN A 144 3.61 -13.79 -5.65
N ILE A 145 4.17 -14.65 -4.79
CA ILE A 145 3.51 -15.87 -4.31
C ILE A 145 2.22 -15.52 -3.55
N LEU A 146 2.28 -14.56 -2.63
CA LEU A 146 1.10 -14.09 -1.90
C LEU A 146 0.03 -13.59 -2.86
N THR A 147 0.40 -12.76 -3.83
CA THR A 147 -0.55 -12.22 -4.82
C THR A 147 -1.24 -13.35 -5.60
N GLN A 148 -0.48 -14.36 -6.05
CA GLN A 148 -1.05 -15.53 -6.73
C GLN A 148 -2.03 -16.31 -5.84
N ILE A 149 -1.67 -16.56 -4.57
CA ILE A 149 -2.55 -17.23 -3.61
C ILE A 149 -3.86 -16.44 -3.43
N LEU A 150 -3.77 -15.12 -3.24
CA LEU A 150 -4.96 -14.29 -3.02
C LEU A 150 -5.86 -14.22 -4.27
N VAL A 151 -5.27 -14.19 -5.47
CA VAL A 151 -6.04 -14.26 -6.73
C VAL A 151 -6.76 -15.60 -6.83
N LEU A 152 -6.10 -16.72 -6.52
CA LEU A 152 -6.72 -18.05 -6.50
C LEU A 152 -7.86 -18.14 -5.48
N LEU A 153 -7.66 -17.63 -4.27
CA LEU A 153 -8.70 -17.58 -3.24
C LEU A 153 -9.90 -16.72 -3.68
N THR A 154 -9.66 -15.58 -4.32
CA THR A 154 -10.73 -14.73 -4.84
C THR A 154 -11.51 -15.42 -5.95
N ALA A 155 -10.83 -16.09 -6.88
CA ALA A 155 -11.45 -16.84 -7.97
C ALA A 155 -12.30 -18.01 -7.43
N ALA A 156 -11.77 -18.76 -6.46
CA ALA A 156 -12.51 -19.84 -5.79
C ALA A 156 -13.75 -19.31 -5.05
N GLY A 157 -13.62 -18.19 -4.33
CA GLY A 157 -14.75 -17.54 -3.65
C GLY A 157 -15.83 -17.04 -4.63
N ALA A 158 -15.43 -16.49 -5.78
CA ALA A 158 -16.35 -16.07 -6.82
C ALA A 158 -17.10 -17.26 -7.44
N LEU A 159 -16.39 -18.34 -7.76
CA LEU A 159 -16.98 -19.60 -8.26
C LEU A 159 -17.95 -20.20 -7.25
N TYR A 160 -17.60 -20.24 -5.97
CA TYR A 160 -18.48 -20.73 -4.91
C TYR A 160 -19.75 -19.88 -4.78
N SER A 161 -19.63 -18.55 -4.88
CA SER A 161 -20.78 -17.64 -4.88
C SER A 161 -21.70 -17.88 -6.08
N LEU A 162 -21.16 -18.17 -7.26
CA LEU A 162 -21.95 -18.51 -8.45
C LEU A 162 -22.64 -19.87 -8.32
N ALA A 163 -21.92 -20.90 -7.85
CA ALA A 163 -22.46 -22.23 -7.62
C ALA A 163 -23.62 -22.23 -6.63
N GLY A 164 -23.51 -21.48 -5.53
CA GLY A 164 -24.57 -21.36 -4.53
C GLY A 164 -25.78 -20.52 -4.97
N SER A 165 -25.67 -19.76 -6.06
CA SER A 165 -26.75 -18.85 -6.49
C SER A 165 -27.87 -19.54 -7.26
N GLY A 166 -27.76 -20.83 -7.61
CA GLY A 166 -28.87 -21.62 -8.16
C GLY A 166 -29.54 -21.00 -9.40
N VAL A 167 -28.87 -20.07 -10.10
CA VAL A 167 -29.41 -19.32 -11.25
C VAL A 167 -29.78 -20.26 -12.40
N PHE A 168 -29.25 -21.49 -12.39
CA PHE A 168 -29.60 -22.56 -13.32
C PHE A 168 -30.92 -23.28 -13.01
N SER A 169 -31.58 -23.02 -11.87
CA SER A 169 -32.71 -23.84 -11.40
C SER A 169 -34.11 -23.31 -11.80
N LYS A 170 -34.24 -22.08 -12.32
CA LYS A 170 -35.57 -21.47 -12.59
C LYS A 170 -35.93 -21.19 -14.05
N ARG A 171 -35.15 -21.63 -15.04
CA ARG A 171 -35.46 -21.43 -16.47
C ARG A 171 -36.21 -22.62 -17.11
N GLY A 172 -36.86 -23.48 -16.31
CA GLY A 172 -37.38 -24.78 -16.78
C GLY A 172 -38.85 -25.11 -16.51
N ARG A 173 -39.67 -24.23 -15.93
CA ARG A 173 -41.13 -24.47 -15.83
C ARG A 173 -41.91 -23.22 -16.17
N GLN A 174 -42.09 -22.99 -17.47
CA GLN A 174 -43.34 -22.38 -17.89
C GLN A 174 -44.39 -23.49 -17.93
N PRO A 175 -45.49 -23.40 -17.17
CA PRO A 175 -46.61 -24.30 -17.34
C PRO A 175 -47.20 -24.04 -18.73
N VAL A 176 -47.25 -25.08 -19.56
CA VAL A 176 -48.04 -25.08 -20.79
C VAL A 176 -49.49 -24.87 -20.36
N ARG A 177 -50.07 -23.69 -20.64
CA ARG A 177 -51.51 -23.49 -20.53
C ARG A 177 -52.15 -24.25 -21.68
N SER A 178 -52.76 -25.38 -21.35
CA SER A 178 -53.76 -26.08 -22.17
C SER A 178 -55.07 -25.29 -22.20
#